data_AF-R5BZD0-F1
#
_entry.id   AF-R5BZD0-F1
#
_cell.length_a   1.000
_cell.length_b   1.000
_cell.length_c   1.000
_cell.angle_alpha   90.00
_cell.angle_beta   90.00
_cell.angle_gamma   90.00
#
_symmetry.space_group_name_H-M   'P 1'
#
loop_
_entity.id
_entity.type
_entity.pdbx_description
1 polymer ?
#
loop_
_entity_poly.entity_id
_entity_poly.type
_entity_poly.pdbx_seq_one_letter_code
_entity_poly.pdbx_strand_id
1 'polypeptide(L)'
;MSMGYGGFAKKISEDDVSVSYEYGSFNLNIPKYINKEKISDGLITINKSAFIKAEIHQRIRRRPSGRKRLETKQIIKAVDWNKEFSLGNITFKNCSHCWHANHIPLLDIQIDITILKILRRIFEYYQKTGEIPNQLEYFV
;
A
#
# COMPACT_ATOMS: atom_id res chain seq x y z
N MET A 1 16.34 0.67 21.38
CA MET A 1 15.48 0.42 20.21
C MET A 1 15.31 1.75 19.51
N SER A 2 16.07 2.00 18.43
CA SER A 2 15.97 3.27 17.71
C SER A 2 14.62 3.31 17.01
N MET A 3 13.85 4.33 17.32
CA MET A 3 12.63 4.70 16.62
C MET A 3 13.03 4.93 15.16
N GLY A 4 12.68 4.02 14.25
CA GLY A 4 13.27 3.96 12.91
C GLY A 4 12.65 4.94 11.91
N TYR A 5 12.32 4.43 10.73
CA TYR A 5 11.68 5.20 9.66
C TYR A 5 10.31 4.63 9.35
N GLY A 6 9.44 5.46 8.79
CA GLY A 6 8.07 5.08 8.57
C GLY A 6 7.28 6.08 7.74
N GLY A 7 6.00 5.82 7.65
CA GLY A 7 5.06 6.70 6.97
C GLY A 7 3.64 6.42 7.39
N PHE A 8 2.77 7.37 7.11
CA PHE A 8 1.35 7.30 7.41
C PHE A 8 0.58 7.81 6.21
N ALA A 9 -0.61 7.26 6.00
CA ALA A 9 -1.52 7.66 4.94
C ALA A 9 -2.93 7.74 5.49
N LYS A 10 -3.65 8.78 5.08
CA LYS A 10 -5.04 9.01 5.44
C LYS A 10 -5.85 9.25 4.16
N LYS A 11 -6.99 8.58 4.05
CA LYS A 11 -7.92 8.76 2.95
C LYS A 11 -8.55 10.14 3.05
N ILE A 12 -8.52 10.91 1.96
CA ILE A 12 -9.08 12.26 1.88
C ILE A 12 -10.42 12.21 1.14
N SER A 13 -10.45 11.51 0.01
CA SER A 13 -11.61 11.38 -0.85
C SER A 13 -11.70 9.99 -1.43
N GLU A 14 -12.93 9.56 -1.69
CA GLU A 14 -13.23 8.32 -2.38
C GLU A 14 -14.44 8.56 -3.29
N ASP A 15 -14.22 8.38 -4.58
CA ASP A 15 -15.24 8.45 -5.62
C ASP A 15 -15.54 7.03 -6.14
N ASP A 16 -16.49 6.91 -7.06
CA ASP A 16 -16.81 5.63 -7.70
C ASP A 16 -15.66 5.08 -8.56
N VAL A 17 -14.77 5.96 -9.02
CA VAL A 17 -13.65 5.61 -9.91
C VAL A 17 -12.32 5.53 -9.16
N SER A 18 -12.05 6.43 -8.22
CA SER A 18 -10.73 6.54 -7.60
C SER A 18 -10.79 6.83 -6.10
N VAL A 19 -9.70 6.53 -5.42
CA VAL A 19 -9.47 6.89 -4.02
C VAL A 19 -8.18 7.69 -3.90
N SER A 20 -8.22 8.77 -3.11
CA SER A 20 -7.07 9.63 -2.87
C SER A 20 -6.66 9.62 -1.39
N TYR A 21 -5.35 9.57 -1.18
CA TYR A 21 -4.70 9.55 0.11
C TYR A 21 -3.70 10.68 0.22
N GLU A 22 -3.69 11.30 1.40
CA GLU A 22 -2.62 12.16 1.84
C GLU A 22 -1.64 11.31 2.62
N TYR A 23 -0.36 11.46 2.37
CA TYR A 23 0.66 10.69 3.04
C TYR A 23 1.84 11.55 3.50
N GLY A 24 2.46 11.10 4.59
CA GLY A 24 3.68 11.66 5.14
C GLY A 24 4.69 10.56 5.41
N SER A 25 5.98 10.89 5.26
CA SER A 25 7.09 10.03 5.66
C SER A 25 7.91 10.68 6.77
N PHE A 26 8.69 9.86 7.46
CA PHE A 26 9.65 10.33 8.44
C PHE A 26 10.83 9.36 8.55
N ASN A 27 11.99 9.91 8.87
CA ASN A 27 13.14 9.15 9.30
C ASN A 27 13.74 9.82 10.53
N LEU A 28 13.56 9.21 11.70
CA LEU A 28 13.99 9.80 12.98
C LEU A 28 15.52 9.73 13.17
N ASN A 29 16.23 8.98 12.31
CA ASN A 29 17.68 8.89 12.34
C ASN A 29 18.37 10.04 11.60
N ILE A 30 17.65 10.80 10.75
CA ILE A 30 18.24 11.87 9.92
C ILE A 30 17.53 13.18 10.26
N PRO A 31 18.21 14.17 10.88
CA PRO A 31 17.60 15.42 11.35
C PRO A 31 16.73 16.16 10.33
N LYS A 32 17.14 16.16 9.05
CA LYS A 32 16.41 16.82 7.95
C LYS A 32 15.05 16.18 7.65
N TYR A 33 14.88 14.89 7.91
CA TYR A 33 13.69 14.11 7.57
C TYR A 33 12.87 13.72 8.80
N ILE A 34 13.12 14.37 9.94
CA ILE A 34 12.30 14.21 11.13
C ILE A 34 10.99 14.96 10.90
N ASN A 35 9.89 14.22 10.71
CA ASN A 35 8.56 14.78 10.62
C ASN A 35 7.85 14.68 11.99
N LYS A 36 8.24 15.54 12.95
CA LYS A 36 7.64 15.54 14.30
C LYS A 36 6.18 15.97 14.29
N GLU A 37 5.84 16.85 13.36
CA GLU A 37 4.51 17.45 13.22
C GLU A 37 3.52 16.54 12.49
N LYS A 38 3.97 15.38 11.99
CA LYS A 38 3.17 14.44 11.19
C LYS A 38 2.49 15.13 9.99
N ILE A 39 3.25 15.94 9.26
CA ILE A 39 2.81 16.59 8.04
C ILE A 39 2.54 15.52 6.96
N SER A 40 1.33 15.54 6.41
CA SER A 40 0.92 14.77 5.22
C SER A 40 0.75 15.72 4.04
N ASP A 41 1.82 15.96 3.28
CA ASP A 41 1.81 16.84 2.11
C ASP A 41 2.04 16.10 0.79
N GLY A 42 2.32 14.80 0.86
CA GLY A 42 2.35 13.90 -0.27
C GLY A 42 0.94 13.43 -0.63
N LEU A 43 0.73 13.08 -1.89
CA LEU A 43 -0.57 12.66 -2.41
C LEU A 43 -0.43 11.37 -3.20
N ILE A 44 -1.38 10.44 -3.02
CA ILE A 44 -1.47 9.18 -3.75
C ILE A 44 -2.90 9.06 -4.25
N THR A 45 -3.09 8.88 -5.55
CA THR A 45 -4.41 8.61 -6.14
C THR A 45 -4.37 7.25 -6.82
N ILE A 46 -5.36 6.42 -6.51
CA ILE A 46 -5.45 5.03 -6.98
C ILE A 46 -6.81 4.85 -7.64
N ASN A 47 -6.82 4.42 -8.89
CA ASN A 47 -8.04 4.01 -9.57
C ASN A 47 -8.51 2.67 -9.00
N LYS A 48 -9.83 2.53 -8.77
CA LYS A 48 -10.43 1.30 -8.25
C LYS A 48 -10.25 0.11 -9.18
N SER A 49 -10.03 0.35 -10.48
CA SER A 49 -9.65 -0.67 -11.46
C SER A 49 -8.34 -1.38 -11.12
N ALA A 50 -7.42 -0.72 -10.41
CA ALA A 50 -6.16 -1.32 -9.99
C ALA A 50 -6.36 -2.36 -8.88
N PHE A 51 -7.43 -2.27 -8.08
CA PHE A 51 -7.65 -3.16 -6.94
C PHE A 51 -8.03 -4.59 -7.38
N ILE A 52 -7.04 -5.47 -7.31
CA ILE A 52 -7.22 -6.90 -7.60
C ILE A 52 -7.77 -7.62 -6.36
N LYS A 53 -8.81 -8.43 -6.54
CA LYS A 53 -9.35 -9.30 -5.47
C LYS A 53 -8.41 -10.46 -5.17
N ALA A 54 -8.41 -10.92 -3.92
CA ALA A 54 -7.66 -12.12 -3.52
C ALA A 54 -8.16 -13.36 -4.28
N GLU A 55 -7.24 -14.28 -4.58
CA GLU A 55 -7.62 -15.57 -5.13
C GLU A 55 -8.07 -16.51 -4.01
N ILE A 56 -9.24 -17.13 -4.16
CA ILE A 56 -9.77 -18.07 -3.18
C ILE A 56 -9.51 -19.49 -3.66
N HIS A 57 -8.58 -20.19 -3.00
CA HIS A 57 -8.36 -21.61 -3.23
C HIS A 57 -9.18 -22.41 -2.23
N GLN A 58 -9.94 -23.37 -2.74
CA GLN A 58 -10.75 -24.27 -1.93
C GLN A 58 -10.23 -25.70 -2.07
N ARG A 59 -9.99 -26.37 -0.95
CA ARG A 59 -9.60 -27.78 -0.93
C ARG A 59 -10.41 -28.53 0.12
N ILE A 60 -10.95 -29.68 -0.25
CA ILE A 60 -11.57 -30.59 0.70
C ILE A 60 -10.47 -31.45 1.33
N ARG A 61 -10.30 -31.37 2.64
CA ARG A 61 -9.41 -32.25 3.40
C ARG A 61 -10.21 -33.28 4.19
N ARG A 62 -9.78 -34.53 4.10
CA ARG A 62 -10.29 -35.62 4.94
C ARG A 62 -9.44 -35.71 6.21
N ARG A 63 -10.10 -35.68 7.37
CA ARG A 63 -9.43 -35.88 8.68
C ARG A 63 -9.16 -37.38 8.89
N PRO A 64 -8.27 -37.75 9.83
CA PRO A 64 -8.10 -39.15 10.24
C PRO A 64 -9.41 -39.82 10.69
N SER A 65 -10.36 -39.05 11.24
CA SER A 65 -11.70 -39.51 11.59
C SER A 65 -12.65 -39.75 10.39
N GLY A 66 -12.15 -39.67 9.15
CA GLY A 66 -12.93 -39.90 7.93
C GLY A 66 -13.84 -38.72 7.51
N ARG A 67 -14.12 -37.77 8.42
CA ARG A 67 -14.89 -36.55 8.14
C ARG A 67 -14.17 -35.64 7.15
N LYS A 68 -14.92 -35.09 6.18
CA LYS A 68 -14.44 -34.11 5.20
C LYS A 68 -14.71 -32.69 5.72
N ARG A 69 -13.74 -31.79 5.55
CA ARG A 69 -13.89 -30.35 5.83
C ARG A 69 -13.41 -29.55 4.62
N LEU A 70 -14.16 -28.53 4.23
CA LEU A 70 -13.72 -27.55 3.26
C LEU A 70 -12.73 -26.60 3.94
N GLU A 71 -11.52 -26.51 3.38
CA GLU A 71 -10.50 -25.54 3.79
C GLU A 71 -10.35 -24.52 2.67
N THR A 72 -10.58 -23.25 3.00
CA THR A 72 -10.44 -22.10 2.10
C THR A 72 -9.17 -21.35 2.44
N LYS A 73 -8.32 -21.09 1.45
CA LYS A 73 -7.12 -20.26 1.59
C LYS A 73 -7.23 -19.05 0.66
N GLN A 74 -7.10 -17.85 1.21
CA GLN A 74 -6.96 -16.62 0.44
C GLN A 74 -5.49 -16.44 0.07
N ILE A 75 -5.21 -16.23 -1.21
CA ILE A 75 -3.87 -15.95 -1.73
C ILE A 75 -3.83 -14.49 -2.14
N ILE A 76 -2.91 -13.75 -1.51
CA ILE A 76 -2.64 -12.35 -1.83
C ILE A 76 -1.87 -12.32 -3.16
N LYS A 77 -2.43 -11.61 -4.16
CA LYS A 77 -1.76 -11.38 -5.43
C LYS A 77 -0.82 -10.19 -5.33
N ALA A 78 0.40 -10.37 -5.80
CA ALA A 78 1.34 -9.28 -6.00
C ALA A 78 0.85 -8.37 -7.13
N VAL A 79 1.00 -7.06 -6.94
CA VAL A 79 0.66 -6.03 -7.94
C VAL A 79 1.93 -5.66 -8.69
N ASP A 80 1.83 -5.55 -10.01
CA ASP A 80 2.90 -5.03 -10.85
C ASP A 80 2.86 -3.50 -10.87
N TRP A 81 3.58 -2.89 -9.92
CA TRP A 81 3.58 -1.44 -9.74
C TRP A 81 4.02 -0.69 -11.00
N ASN A 82 5.03 -1.19 -11.72
CA ASN A 82 5.54 -0.53 -12.92
C ASN A 82 4.47 -0.43 -13.99
N LYS A 83 3.71 -1.51 -14.17
CA LYS A 83 2.57 -1.53 -15.10
C LYS A 83 1.47 -0.58 -14.66
N GLU A 84 1.08 -0.58 -13.39
CA GLU A 84 0.00 0.28 -12.88
C GLU A 84 0.35 1.77 -12.98
N PHE A 85 1.61 2.14 -12.71
CA PHE A 85 2.08 3.50 -12.91
C PHE A 85 2.10 3.87 -14.40
N SER A 86 2.54 2.96 -15.28
CA SER A 86 2.60 3.21 -16.72
C SER A 86 1.21 3.38 -17.36
N LEU A 87 0.21 2.68 -16.83
CA LEU A 87 -1.19 2.82 -17.23
C LEU A 87 -1.87 4.07 -16.66
N GLY A 88 -1.23 4.78 -15.71
CA GLY A 88 -1.82 5.93 -15.02
C GLY A 88 -2.92 5.56 -14.02
N ASN A 89 -3.06 4.27 -13.69
CA ASN A 89 -4.03 3.83 -12.68
C ASN A 89 -3.63 4.27 -11.27
N ILE A 90 -2.34 4.51 -11.05
CA ILE A 90 -1.82 5.06 -9.80
C ILE A 90 -1.00 6.29 -10.13
N THR A 91 -1.34 7.42 -9.52
CA THR A 91 -0.57 8.67 -9.60
C THR A 91 -0.15 9.09 -8.21
N PHE A 92 0.98 9.81 -8.12
CA PHE A 92 1.52 10.20 -6.82
C PHE A 92 2.28 11.52 -6.90
N LYS A 93 2.40 12.17 -5.74
CA LYS A 93 3.23 13.33 -5.48
C LYS A 93 4.01 13.07 -4.20
N ASN A 94 5.34 13.09 -4.28
CA ASN A 94 6.18 12.82 -3.11
C ASN A 94 6.00 13.88 -2.01
N CYS A 95 6.07 13.46 -0.75
CA CYS A 95 6.03 14.32 0.44
C CYS A 95 7.35 15.09 0.63
N SER A 96 7.33 16.23 1.33
CA SER A 96 8.54 17.04 1.57
C SER A 96 9.59 16.34 2.43
N HIS A 97 9.16 15.40 3.27
CA HIS A 97 10.07 14.63 4.14
C HIS A 97 10.57 13.32 3.51
N CYS A 98 10.39 13.14 2.20
CA CYS A 98 10.91 12.00 1.46
C CYS A 98 12.43 11.85 1.65
N TRP A 99 12.84 10.86 2.43
CA TRP A 99 14.24 10.60 2.74
C TRP A 99 14.90 9.65 1.73
N HIS A 100 14.11 8.83 1.03
CA HIS A 100 14.61 7.87 0.04
C HIS A 100 13.58 7.62 -1.05
N ALA A 101 14.02 7.81 -2.28
CA ALA A 101 13.24 7.54 -3.47
C ALA A 101 13.93 6.51 -4.36
N ASN A 102 13.12 5.60 -4.91
CA ASN A 102 13.55 4.67 -5.95
C ASN A 102 13.30 5.29 -7.32
N HIS A 103 14.24 5.13 -8.24
CA HIS A 103 14.02 5.45 -9.64
C HIS A 103 13.18 4.35 -10.30
N ILE A 104 12.15 4.73 -11.05
CA ILE A 104 11.36 3.84 -11.90
C ILE A 104 11.86 4.03 -13.34
N PRO A 105 12.65 3.10 -13.90
CA PRO A 105 13.29 3.29 -15.20
C PRO A 105 12.32 3.49 -16.36
N LEU A 106 11.16 2.83 -16.32
CA LEU A 106 10.15 2.88 -17.39
C LEU A 106 9.49 4.26 -17.57
N LEU A 107 9.45 5.06 -16.51
CA LEU A 107 8.75 6.34 -16.47
C LEU A 107 9.71 7.52 -16.23
N ASP A 108 10.99 7.23 -15.97
CA ASP A 108 12.02 8.20 -15.56
C ASP A 108 11.58 9.09 -14.38
N ILE A 109 10.87 8.51 -13.42
CA ILE A 109 10.37 9.20 -12.22
C ILE A 109 10.97 8.62 -10.94
N GLN A 110 11.07 9.45 -9.92
CA GLN A 110 11.49 9.03 -8.58
C GLN A 110 10.27 8.87 -7.67
N ILE A 111 10.08 7.68 -7.12
CA ILE A 111 9.02 7.37 -6.17
C ILE A 111 9.56 7.21 -4.76
N ASP A 112 8.97 7.89 -3.80
CA ASP A 112 9.28 7.68 -2.39
C ASP A 112 9.02 6.22 -1.99
N ILE A 113 10.00 5.57 -1.35
CA ILE A 113 9.86 4.17 -0.90
C ILE A 113 8.66 4.00 0.02
N THR A 114 8.33 5.02 0.81
CA THR A 114 7.19 4.95 1.73
C THR A 114 5.86 4.83 0.99
N ILE A 115 5.72 5.45 -0.19
CA ILE A 115 4.53 5.26 -1.07
C ILE A 115 4.40 3.78 -1.43
N LEU A 116 5.47 3.13 -1.89
CA LEU A 116 5.44 1.72 -2.27
C LEU A 116 5.03 0.81 -1.10
N LYS A 117 5.50 1.12 0.11
CA LYS A 117 5.14 0.37 1.33
C LYS A 117 3.68 0.60 1.72
N ILE A 118 3.20 1.84 1.62
CA ILE A 118 1.80 2.21 1.88
C ILE A 118 0.88 1.53 0.87
N LEU A 119 1.16 1.65 -0.43
CA LEU A 119 0.41 0.99 -1.49
C LEU A 119 0.30 -0.51 -1.25
N ARG A 120 1.41 -1.17 -0.95
CA ARG A 120 1.40 -2.60 -0.60
C ARG A 120 0.45 -2.90 0.55
N ARG A 121 0.44 -2.10 1.62
CA ARG A 121 -0.47 -2.29 2.76
C ARG A 121 -1.93 -2.03 2.40
N ILE A 122 -2.24 -1.02 1.59
CA ILE A 122 -3.61 -0.74 1.11
C ILE A 122 -4.13 -1.96 0.35
N PHE A 123 -3.37 -2.46 -0.62
CA PHE A 123 -3.79 -3.59 -1.46
C PHE A 123 -3.89 -4.89 -0.68
N GLU A 124 -2.95 -5.16 0.24
CA GLU A 124 -3.04 -6.33 1.13
C GLU A 124 -4.25 -6.25 2.05
N TYR A 125 -4.60 -5.06 2.55
CA TYR A 125 -5.81 -4.87 3.37
C TYR A 125 -7.06 -5.12 2.55
N TYR A 126 -7.19 -4.48 1.39
CA TYR A 126 -8.32 -4.67 0.48
C TYR A 126 -8.50 -6.14 0.07
N GLN A 127 -7.41 -6.86 -0.20
CA GLN A 127 -7.48 -8.28 -0.55
C GLN A 127 -7.96 -9.17 0.62
N LYS A 128 -7.72 -8.78 1.87
CA LYS A 128 -8.13 -9.52 3.06
C LYS A 128 -9.56 -9.21 3.50
N THR A 129 -9.94 -7.94 3.49
CA THR A 129 -11.22 -7.46 4.05
C THR A 129 -12.27 -7.18 2.97
N GLY A 130 -11.84 -6.91 1.73
CA GLY A 130 -12.70 -6.40 0.67
C GLY A 130 -12.94 -4.89 0.75
N GLU A 131 -12.36 -4.20 1.73
CA GLU A 131 -12.60 -2.78 2.01
C GLU A 131 -11.33 -1.95 1.80
N ILE A 132 -11.50 -0.69 1.41
CA ILE A 132 -10.41 0.26 1.23
C ILE A 132 -10.15 0.99 2.57
N PRO A 133 -8.94 0.89 3.15
CA PRO A 133 -8.68 1.37 4.51
C PRO A 133 -8.71 2.89 4.60
N ASN A 134 -9.31 3.44 5.67
CA ASN A 134 -9.37 4.89 5.90
C ASN A 134 -8.04 5.50 6.34
N GLN A 135 -7.26 4.76 7.14
CA GLN A 135 -5.95 5.17 7.64
C GLN A 135 -5.02 3.98 7.68
N LEU A 136 -3.75 4.21 7.36
CA LEU A 136 -2.68 3.26 7.47
C LEU A 136 -1.43 3.93 8.00
N GLU A 137 -0.69 3.21 8.80
CA GLU A 137 0.63 3.61 9.27
C GLU A 137 1.60 2.49 9.00
N TYR A 138 2.88 2.80 8.86
CA TYR A 138 3.96 1.87 8.63
C TYR A 138 5.19 2.34 9.41
N PHE A 139 5.79 1.42 10.16
CA PHE A 139 6.95 1.65 11.00
C PHE A 139 7.94 0.50 10.77
N VAL A 140 9.24 0.81 10.64
CA VAL A 140 10.38 -0.12 10.58
C VAL A 140 11.37 0.20 11.66
#